data_AF-W2J6S0-F1
#
_entry.id   AF-W2J6S0-F1
#
_cell.length_a   1.000
_cell.length_b   1.000
_cell.length_c   1.000
_cell.angle_alpha   90.00
_cell.angle_beta   90.00
_cell.angle_gamma   90.00
#
_symmetry.space_group_name_H-M   'P 1'
#
loop_
_entity.id
_entity.type
_entity.pdbx_description
1 polymer ?
#
loop_
_entity_poly.entity_id
_entity_poly.type
_entity_poly.pdbx_seq_one_letter_code
_entity_poly.pdbx_strand_id
1 'polypeptide(L)'
;PEEANASSFAATLLHAGNKRNYATANAPQYDSLLFHVPPTSNDCERLFSNAKAVMTPQRSSMLPINFEMIMFLKENASYWGRRTVATVQHRSADSNANAPK
;
A
#
# COMPACT_ATOMS: atom_id res chain seq x y z
N PRO A 1 33.17 49.52 13.23
CA PRO A 1 33.90 48.26 13.54
C PRO A 1 32.90 47.24 14.12
N GLU A 2 32.38 46.33 13.28
CA GLU A 2 32.99 44.98 13.10
C GLU A 2 33.03 44.21 14.43
N GLU A 3 32.47 43.00 14.62
CA GLU A 3 32.00 42.00 13.67
C GLU A 3 31.12 40.95 14.40
N ALA A 4 30.00 40.61 13.76
CA ALA A 4 29.56 39.25 13.49
C ALA A 4 29.89 38.13 14.52
N ASN A 5 29.17 38.10 15.65
CA ASN A 5 28.92 36.85 16.37
C ASN A 5 27.47 36.38 16.18
N ALA A 6 27.05 36.34 14.91
CA ALA A 6 25.87 35.63 14.50
C ALA A 6 26.35 34.32 13.86
N SER A 7 26.74 33.36 14.71
CA SER A 7 26.75 31.95 14.31
C SER A 7 25.31 31.57 13.97
N SER A 8 24.90 31.91 12.75
CA SER A 8 23.59 31.66 12.22
C SER A 8 23.32 30.17 12.34
N PHE A 9 22.09 29.81 12.70
CA PHE A 9 21.62 28.43 12.69
C PHE A 9 21.99 27.69 11.39
N ALA A 10 22.02 28.41 10.26
CA ALA A 10 22.47 27.89 8.98
C ALA A 10 23.97 27.51 8.94
N ALA A 11 24.84 28.25 9.63
CA ALA A 11 26.27 27.96 9.72
C ALA A 11 26.53 26.67 10.52
N THR A 12 25.78 26.45 11.59
CA THR A 12 25.81 25.22 12.40
C THR A 12 25.39 24.00 11.58
N LEU A 13 24.37 24.12 10.74
CA LEU A 13 23.92 23.03 9.86
C LEU A 13 24.93 22.69 8.76
N LEU A 14 25.69 23.66 8.25
CA LEU A 14 26.71 23.44 7.23
C LEU A 14 28.00 22.84 7.82
N HIS A 15 28.38 23.21 9.06
CA HIS A 15 29.53 22.65 9.78
C HIS A 15 29.26 21.28 10.39
N ALA A 16 27.98 20.90 10.59
CA ALA A 16 27.54 19.53 10.82
C ALA A 16 27.69 18.66 9.54
N GLY A 17 28.79 18.86 8.82
CA GLY A 17 29.23 18.17 7.62
C GLY A 17 29.53 16.71 7.89
N ASN A 18 28.51 15.96 8.28
CA ASN A 18 28.36 14.56 7.95
C ASN A 18 26.87 14.25 8.05
N LYS A 19 26.16 14.40 6.92
CA LYS A 19 24.72 14.09 6.79
C LYS A 19 24.38 12.66 7.23
N ARG A 20 25.39 11.77 7.23
CA ARG A 20 25.32 10.40 7.74
C ARG A 20 25.26 10.31 9.27
N ASN A 21 25.88 11.24 9.99
CA ASN A 21 25.97 11.21 11.45
C ASN A 21 24.72 11.80 12.15
N TYR A 22 24.08 12.82 11.56
CA TYR A 22 22.84 13.36 12.12
C TYR A 22 21.64 12.43 11.90
N ALA A 23 21.59 11.75 10.75
CA ALA A 23 20.59 10.73 10.44
C ALA A 23 20.73 9.48 11.31
N THR A 24 21.94 9.13 11.74
CA THR A 24 22.19 8.00 12.67
C THR A 24 21.98 8.38 14.13
N ALA A 25 22.29 9.61 14.53
CA ALA A 25 22.03 10.11 15.88
C ALA A 25 20.54 10.33 16.18
N ASN A 26 19.72 10.58 15.15
CA ASN A 26 18.26 10.74 15.24
C ASN A 26 17.52 9.67 14.43
N ALA A 27 18.13 8.48 14.25
CA ALA A 27 17.48 7.39 13.54
C ALA A 27 16.15 7.08 14.24
N PRO A 28 15.01 7.17 13.54
CA PRO A 28 13.73 6.92 14.16
C PRO A 28 13.70 5.48 14.70
N GLN A 29 13.11 5.29 15.88
CA GLN A 29 12.88 3.98 16.52
C GLN A 29 11.94 3.05 15.71
N TYR A 30 11.73 3.35 14.43
CA TYR A 30 10.87 2.63 13.50
C TYR A 30 11.70 1.95 12.39
N ASP A 31 13.03 1.93 12.47
CA ASP A 31 13.90 1.22 11.50
C ASP A 31 13.52 -0.27 11.36
N SER A 32 13.08 -0.92 12.45
CA SER A 32 12.55 -2.29 12.38
C SER A 32 11.22 -2.39 11.62
N LEU A 33 10.40 -1.34 11.66
CA LEU A 33 9.11 -1.26 10.96
C LEU A 33 9.29 -0.92 9.48
N LEU A 34 10.40 -0.27 9.09
CA LEU A 34 10.69 0.06 7.70
C LEU A 34 10.78 -1.19 6.80
N PHE A 35 11.19 -2.35 7.33
CA PHE A 35 11.19 -3.60 6.57
C PHE A 35 9.78 -4.09 6.18
N HIS A 36 8.76 -3.67 6.91
CA HIS A 36 7.37 -4.01 6.63
C HIS A 36 6.71 -3.03 5.66
N VAL A 37 7.31 -1.86 5.44
CA VAL A 37 6.84 -0.87 4.46
C VAL A 37 7.68 -1.05 3.20
N PRO A 38 7.16 -1.75 2.17
CA PRO A 38 7.92 -1.97 0.94
C PRO A 38 8.37 -0.61 0.35
N PRO A 39 9.60 -0.52 -0.17
CA PRO A 39 10.09 0.71 -0.78
C PRO A 39 9.29 0.98 -2.07
N THR A 40 8.27 1.81 -1.92
CA THR A 40 7.75 2.79 -2.88
C THR A 40 7.12 2.27 -4.19
N SER A 41 5.88 2.74 -4.41
CA SER A 41 5.13 2.88 -5.67
C SER A 41 4.77 1.64 -6.48
N ASN A 42 5.66 0.66 -6.66
CA ASN A 42 5.45 -0.40 -7.66
C ASN A 42 4.19 -1.24 -7.39
N ASP A 43 3.84 -1.49 -6.13
CA ASP A 43 2.61 -2.21 -5.81
C ASP A 43 1.35 -1.39 -6.10
N CYS A 44 1.38 -0.08 -5.81
CA CYS A 44 0.30 0.83 -6.18
C CYS A 44 0.19 0.96 -7.71
N GLU A 45 1.30 1.08 -8.42
CA GLU A 45 1.33 1.15 -9.88
C GLU A 45 0.81 -0.14 -10.53
N ARG A 46 1.19 -1.31 -10.00
CA ARG A 46 0.65 -2.61 -10.43
C ARG A 46 -0.84 -2.72 -10.14
N LEU A 47 -1.28 -2.28 -8.95
CA LEU A 47 -2.69 -2.24 -8.57
C LEU A 47 -3.50 -1.37 -9.55
N PHE A 48 -3.06 -0.14 -9.81
CA PHE A 48 -3.76 0.78 -10.71
C PHE A 48 -3.69 0.32 -12.18
N SER A 49 -2.61 -0.35 -12.58
CA SER A 49 -2.53 -0.98 -13.91
C SER A 49 -3.53 -2.13 -14.06
N ASN A 50 -3.66 -2.96 -13.03
CA ASN A 50 -4.65 -4.03 -12.98
C ASN A 50 -6.09 -3.49 -12.97
N ALA A 51 -6.35 -2.43 -12.19
CA ALA A 51 -7.62 -1.72 -12.16
C ALA A 51 -8.01 -1.23 -13.56
N LYS A 52 -7.08 -0.57 -14.27
CA LYS A 52 -7.30 -0.12 -15.64
C LYS A 52 -7.61 -1.27 -16.60
N ALA A 53 -6.97 -2.42 -16.44
CA ALA A 53 -7.26 -3.61 -17.24
C ALA A 53 -8.65 -4.22 -16.95
N VAL A 54 -9.16 -4.08 -15.73
CA VAL A 54 -10.52 -4.52 -15.35
C VAL A 54 -11.57 -3.52 -15.85
N MET A 55 -11.28 -2.22 -15.83
CA MET A 55 -12.15 -1.15 -16.32
C MET A 55 -12.02 -0.99 -17.84
N THR A 56 -12.59 -1.93 -18.59
CA THR A 56 -12.69 -1.80 -20.05
C THR A 56 -13.99 -1.08 -20.46
N PRO A 57 -14.05 -0.42 -21.63
CA PRO A 57 -15.27 0.24 -22.10
C PRO A 57 -16.50 -0.67 -22.17
N GLN A 58 -16.29 -1.95 -22.46
CA GLN A 58 -17.33 -2.99 -22.48
C GLN A 58 -17.89 -3.31 -21.08
N ARG A 59 -17.16 -2.92 -20.02
CA ARG A 59 -17.54 -3.07 -18.61
C ARG A 59 -17.96 -1.75 -17.97
N SER A 60 -18.27 -0.74 -18.77
CA SER A 60 -18.73 0.58 -18.29
C SER A 60 -20.00 0.53 -17.43
N SER A 61 -20.85 -0.50 -17.61
CA SER A 61 -22.04 -0.73 -16.77
C SER A 61 -21.74 -1.51 -15.47
N MET A 62 -20.48 -1.82 -15.17
CA MET A 62 -20.11 -2.54 -13.95
C MET A 62 -20.35 -1.63 -12.73
N LEU A 63 -21.11 -2.14 -11.76
CA LEU A 63 -21.29 -1.46 -10.48
C LEU A 63 -19.95 -1.36 -9.72
N PRO A 64 -19.69 -0.25 -9.01
CA PRO A 64 -18.46 -0.07 -8.24
C PRO A 64 -18.16 -1.23 -7.28
N ILE A 65 -19.18 -1.77 -6.62
CA ILE A 65 -19.04 -2.90 -5.70
C ILE A 65 -18.50 -4.16 -6.39
N ASN A 66 -18.88 -4.41 -7.65
CA ASN A 66 -18.40 -5.57 -8.40
C ASN A 66 -16.94 -5.37 -8.82
N PHE A 67 -16.56 -4.13 -9.15
CA PHE A 67 -15.17 -3.79 -9.44
C PHE A 67 -14.28 -3.98 -8.21
N GLU A 68 -14.71 -3.49 -7.04
CA GLU A 68 -14.01 -3.67 -5.77
C GLU A 68 -13.82 -5.16 -5.42
N MET A 69 -14.88 -5.97 -5.55
CA MET A 69 -14.79 -7.42 -5.33
C MET A 69 -13.76 -8.10 -6.26
N ILE A 70 -13.77 -7.76 -7.55
CA ILE A 70 -12.82 -8.32 -8.52
C ILE A 70 -11.39 -7.93 -8.18
N MET A 71 -11.13 -6.66 -7.87
CA MET A 71 -9.80 -6.19 -7.48
C MET A 71 -9.33 -6.85 -6.18
N PHE A 72 -10.19 -6.95 -5.18
CA PHE A 72 -9.89 -7.61 -3.91
C PHE A 72 -9.44 -9.06 -4.12
N LEU A 73 -10.19 -9.83 -4.91
CA LEU A 73 -9.86 -11.23 -5.19
C LEU A 73 -8.59 -11.38 -6.04
N LYS A 74 -8.35 -10.48 -7.00
CA LYS A 74 -7.17 -10.54 -7.88
C LYS A 74 -5.88 -10.25 -7.14
N GLU A 75 -5.84 -9.22 -6.32
CA GLU A 75 -4.62 -8.83 -5.59
C GLU A 75 -4.31 -9.80 -4.44
N ASN A 76 -5.34 -10.42 -3.86
CA ASN A 76 -5.19 -11.39 -2.79
C ASN A 76 -5.22 -12.85 -3.29
N ALA A 77 -5.03 -13.10 -4.58
CA ALA A 77 -5.16 -14.44 -5.17
C ALA A 77 -4.24 -15.50 -4.54
N SER A 78 -3.10 -15.09 -3.97
CA SER A 78 -2.20 -15.96 -3.20
C SER A 78 -2.83 -16.50 -1.91
N TYR A 79 -3.71 -15.71 -1.29
CA TYR A 79 -4.45 -16.10 -0.08
C TYR A 79 -5.70 -16.91 -0.43
N TRP A 80 -6.29 -16.67 -1.60
CA TRP A 80 -7.54 -17.29 -2.04
C TRP A 80 -7.29 -18.25 -3.20
N GLY A 81 -6.82 -19.46 -2.89
CA GLY A 81 -6.72 -20.52 -3.88
C GLY A 81 -8.08 -20.82 -4.53
N ARG A 82 -8.08 -21.20 -5.82
CA ARG A 82 -9.31 -21.54 -6.58
C ARG A 82 -10.23 -22.52 -5.84
N ARG A 83 -9.64 -23.48 -5.11
CA ARG A 83 -10.36 -24.44 -4.27
C ARG A 83 -11.05 -23.77 -3.09
N THR A 84 -10.38 -22.87 -2.38
CA THR A 84 -10.93 -22.14 -1.22
C THR A 84 -12.15 -21.30 -1.63
N VAL A 85 -12.04 -20.55 -2.74
CA VAL A 85 -13.16 -19.74 -3.25
C VAL A 85 -14.34 -20.61 -3.65
N ALA A 86 -14.08 -21.72 -4.38
CA ALA A 86 -15.13 -22.66 -4.77
C ALA A 86 -15.84 -23.27 -3.56
N THR A 87 -15.10 -23.67 -2.51
CA THR A 87 -15.71 -24.25 -1.30
C THR A 87 -16.63 -23.27 -0.57
N VAL A 88 -16.27 -21.99 -0.50
CA VAL A 88 -17.11 -20.96 0.14
C VAL A 88 -18.37 -20.69 -0.70
N GLN A 89 -18.23 -20.64 -2.03
CA GLN A 89 -19.35 -20.44 -2.96
C GLN A 89 -20.37 -21.58 -2.89
N HIS A 90 -19.92 -22.83 -2.82
CA HIS A 90 -20.81 -23.98 -2.66
C HIS A 90 -21.51 -23.95 -1.29
N ARG A 91 -20.75 -23.68 -0.22
CA ARG A 91 -21.32 -23.59 1.13
C ARG A 91 -22.37 -22.48 1.26
N SER A 92 -22.16 -21.33 0.62
CA SER A 92 -23.13 -20.22 0.66
C SER A 92 -24.38 -20.54 -0.15
N ALA A 93 -24.26 -21.24 -1.29
CA ALA A 93 -25.40 -21.71 -2.07
C ALA A 93 -26.26 -22.72 -1.30
N ASP A 94 -25.63 -23.69 -0.62
CA ASP A 94 -26.32 -24.68 0.21
C ASP A 94 -27.02 -24.03 1.41
N SER A 95 -26.39 -23.02 2.00
CA SER A 95 -26.95 -22.25 3.12
C SER A 95 -28.17 -21.42 2.70
N ASN A 96 -28.13 -20.84 1.48
CA ASN A 96 -29.25 -20.07 0.93
C ASN A 96 -30.42 -20.97 0.48
N ALA A 97 -30.12 -22.19 0.00
CA ALA A 97 -31.14 -23.17 -0.36
C ALA A 97 -31.90 -23.72 0.87
N ASN A 98 -31.29 -23.68 2.06
CA ASN A 98 -31.86 -24.19 3.31
C ASN A 98 -32.39 -23.07 4.24
N ALA A 99 -32.47 -21.82 3.77
CA ALA A 99 -33.05 -20.73 4.55
C ALA A 99 -34.59 -20.86 4.60
N PRO A 100 -35.23 -20.76 5.79
CA PRO A 100 -36.68 -20.76 5.87
C PRO A 100 -37.26 -19.53 5.15
N LYS A 101 -38.34 -19.74 4.39
CA LYS A 101 -39.06 -18.72 3.62
C LYS A 101 -39.67 -17.64 4.50
#